data_AF-A0A1V5CPK7-F1
#
_entry.id   AF-A0A1V5CPK7-F1
#
_cell.length_a   1.000
_cell.length_b   1.000
_cell.length_c   1.000
_cell.angle_alpha   90.00
_cell.angle_beta   90.00
_cell.angle_gamma   90.00
#
_symmetry.space_group_name_H-M   'P 1'
#
loop_
_entity.id
_entity.type
_entity.pdbx_description
1 polymer ?
#
loop_
_entity_poly.entity_id
_entity_poly.type
_entity_poly.pdbx_seq_one_letter_code
_entity_poly.pdbx_strand_id
1 'polypeptide(L)' 'MDTLNIASPTLADIYLQQGHVEAAIDIYEKLVRKEPDNDIFRKRLAALKKELKAKGKTAGFKKVLKTKIW' A
#
# COMPACT_ATOMS: atom_id res chain seq x y z
N MET A 1 20.86 15.91 -7.99
CA MET A 1 20.36 16.83 -6.96
C MET A 1 18.86 16.61 -6.86
N ASP A 2 18.42 16.02 -5.75
CA ASP A 2 17.02 15.72 -5.36
C ASP A 2 16.11 15.01 -6.36
N THR A 3 16.53 13.85 -6.88
CA THR A 3 15.64 12.99 -7.66
C THR A 3 14.70 12.21 -6.72
N LEU A 4 13.46 12.72 -6.59
CA LEU A 4 12.24 11.92 -6.42
C LEU A 4 11.99 11.20 -5.07
N ASN A 5 12.44 11.72 -3.93
CA ASN A 5 11.88 11.29 -2.63
C ASN A 5 10.74 12.22 -2.15
N ILE A 6 9.94 12.73 -3.09
CA ILE A 6 8.77 13.56 -2.76
C ILE A 6 7.62 12.62 -2.41
N ALA A 7 7.50 12.29 -1.13
CA ALA A 7 6.25 11.74 -0.61
C ALA A 7 5.17 12.81 -0.78
N SER A 8 4.24 12.57 -1.70
CA SER A 8 3.10 13.45 -1.97
C SER A 8 1.83 12.63 -2.11
N PRO A 9 0.67 13.18 -1.72
CA PRO A 9 -0.61 12.51 -1.90
C PRO A 9 -0.90 12.22 -3.38
N THR A 10 -0.47 13.10 -4.29
CA THR A 10 -0.62 12.90 -5.75
C THR A 10 0.17 11.68 -6.25
N LEU A 11 1.42 11.50 -5.80
CA LEU A 11 2.21 10.33 -6.17
C LEU A 11 1.58 9.04 -5.63
N ALA A 12 1.08 9.07 -4.40
CA ALA A 12 0.36 7.93 -3.83
C ALA A 12 -0.88 7.58 -4.67
N ASP A 13 -1.65 8.59 -5.12
CA ASP A 13 -2.83 8.38 -5.96
C ASP A 13 -2.48 7.73 -7.31
N ILE A 14 -1.40 8.17 -7.95
CA ILE A 14 -0.89 7.54 -9.18
C ILE A 14 -0.60 6.05 -8.97
N TYR A 15 0.06 5.68 -7.87
CA TYR A 15 0.29 4.27 -7.55
C TYR A 15 -1.00 3.50 -7.30
N LEU A 16 -2.02 4.11 -6.68
CA LEU A 16 -3.33 3.49 -6.52
C LEU A 16 -4.03 3.25 -7.85
N GLN A 17 -3.98 4.21 -8.78
CA GLN A 17 -4.55 4.08 -10.12
C GLN A 17 -3.88 2.95 -10.91
N GLN A 18 -2.58 2.73 -10.71
CA GLN A 18 -1.82 1.62 -11.30
C GLN A 18 -2.05 0.27 -10.58
N GLY A 19 -2.79 0.26 -9.47
CA GLY A 19 -3.04 -0.93 -8.66
C GLY A 19 -1.91 -1.27 -7.67
N HIS A 20 -0.87 -0.46 -7.59
CA HIS A 20 0.26 -0.59 -6.66
C HIS A 20 -0.07 -0.05 -5.27
N VAL A 21 -1.02 -0.70 -4.59
CA VAL A 21 -1.51 -0.26 -3.26
C VAL A 21 -0.40 -0.25 -2.22
N GLU A 22 0.55 -1.18 -2.28
CA GLU A 22 1.69 -1.26 -1.35
C GLU A 22 2.62 -0.06 -1.47
N ALA A 23 2.91 0.40 -2.70
CA ALA A 23 3.73 1.59 -2.94
C ALA A 23 3.03 2.86 -2.45
N ALA A 24 1.70 2.96 -2.65
CA ALA A 24 0.91 4.06 -2.12
C ALA A 24 0.94 4.09 -0.58
N ILE A 25 0.89 2.93 0.08
CA ILE A 25 1.00 2.81 1.55
C ILE A 25 2.34 3.36 2.04
N ASP A 26 3.47 2.99 1.42
CA ASP A 26 4.81 3.49 1.79
C ASP A 26 4.87 5.02 1.74
N ILE A 27 4.28 5.63 0.70
CA ILE A 27 4.21 7.09 0.58
C ILE A 27 3.37 7.71 1.69
N TYR A 28 2.18 7.16 1.98
CA TYR A 28 1.35 7.65 3.07
C TYR A 28 2.01 7.45 4.44
N GLU A 29 2.81 6.40 4.65
CA GLU A 29 3.60 6.25 5.87
C GLU A 29 4.65 7.36 6.01
N LYS A 30 5.34 7.71 4.93
CA LYS A 30 6.27 8.85 4.91
C LYS A 30 5.57 10.17 5.19
N LEU A 31 4.38 10.39 4.60
CA LEU A 31 3.56 11.58 4.83
C LEU A 31 3.11 11.70 6.29
N VAL A 32 2.61 10.61 6.89
CA VAL A 32 2.22 10.60 8.32
C VAL A 32 3.42 10.82 9.24
N ARG A 33 4.61 10.31 8.88
CA ARG A 33 5.83 10.57 9.67
C ARG A 33 6.26 12.04 9.60
N LYS A 34 6.04 12.69 8.46
CA LYS A 34 6.36 14.11 8.26
C LYS A 34 5.32 15.04 8.90
N GLU A 35 4.05 14.67 8.80
CA GLU A 35 2.90 15.43 9.31
C GLU A 35 2.03 14.52 10.20
N PRO A 36 2.45 14.22 11.43
CA PRO A 36 1.73 13.31 12.32
C PRO A 36 0.38 13.84 12.79
N ASP A 37 0.21 15.16 12.84
CA ASP A 37 -1.06 15.85 13.14
C ASP A 37 -2.04 15.86 11.96
N ASN A 38 -1.60 15.46 10.77
CA ASN A 38 -2.46 15.41 9.61
C ASN A 38 -3.32 14.13 9.62
N ASP A 39 -4.50 14.28 10.23
CA ASP A 39 -5.48 13.22 10.40
C ASP A 39 -5.96 12.63 9.05
N ILE A 40 -5.90 13.42 7.97
CA ILE A 40 -6.27 12.97 6.62
C ILE A 40 -5.32 11.86 6.16
N PHE A 41 -4.01 12.05 6.33
CA PHE A 41 -3.01 11.06 5.94
C PHE A 41 -3.12 9.78 6.77
N ARG A 42 -3.38 9.90 8.06
CA ARG A 42 -3.62 8.75 8.95
C ARG A 42 -4.84 7.93 8.52
N LYS A 43 -5.95 8.61 8.24
CA LYS A 43 -7.19 7.97 7.76
C LYS A 43 -6.99 7.30 6.41
N ARG A 44 -6.31 7.96 5.47
CA ARG A 44 -5.97 7.37 4.16
C ARG A 44 -5.09 6.14 4.30
N LEU A 45 -4.02 6.22 5.09
CA LEU A 45 -3.14 5.08 5.36
C LEU A 45 -3.91 3.88 5.95
N ALA A 46 -4.79 4.13 6.92
CA ALA A 46 -5.59 3.09 7.54
C ALA A 46 -6.57 2.44 6.55
N ALA A 47 -7.22 3.23 5.69
CA ALA A 47 -8.10 2.73 4.64
C ALA A 47 -7.34 1.83 3.65
N LEU A 48 -6.20 2.30 3.14
CA LEU A 48 -5.39 1.53 2.20
C LEU A 48 -4.89 0.20 2.77
N LYS A 49 -4.44 0.20 4.04
CA LYS A 49 -4.05 -1.05 4.73
C LYS A 49 -5.22 -2.03 4.87
N LYS A 50 -6.43 -1.53 5.11
CA LYS A 50 -7.65 -2.36 5.16
C LYS A 50 -8.00 -2.93 3.79
N GLU A 51 -7.90 -2.14 2.73
CA GLU A 51 -8.13 -2.58 1.35
C GLU A 51 -7.13 -3.65 0.91
N LEU A 52 -5.84 -3.48 1.22
CA LEU A 52 -4.81 -4.46 0.93
C LEU A 52 -5.10 -5.80 1.64
N LYS A 53 -5.48 -5.74 2.92
CA LYS A 53 -5.86 -6.94 3.69
C LYS A 53 -7.12 -7.62 3.12
N ALA A 54 -8.08 -6.84 2.62
CA ALA A 54 -9.28 -7.37 1.98
C ALA A 54 -8.96 -8.06 0.64
N LYS A 55 -8.11 -7.46 -0.20
CA LYS A 55 -7.63 -8.06 -1.47
C LYS A 55 -6.70 -9.26 -1.26
N GLY A 56 -5.90 -9.27 -0.19
CA GLY A 56 -5.04 -10.41 0.15
C GLY A 56 -5.82 -11.66 0.56
N LYS A 57 -7.00 -11.50 1.19
CA LYS A 57 -7.88 -12.62 1.57
C LYS A 57 -8.49 -13.33 0.35
N THR A 58 -8.65 -12.65 -0.79
CA THR A 58 -9.15 -13.28 -2.03
C THR A 58 -8.04 -13.90 -2.88
N ALA A 59 -6.79 -13.45 -2.75
CA ALA A 59 -5.64 -14.01 -3.46
C ALA A 59 -4.98 -15.23 -2.77
N GLY A 60 -5.37 -15.53 -1.52
CA GLY A 60 -4.74 -16.52 -0.66
C GLY A 60 -5.05 -18.01 -0.90
N PHE A 61 -5.71 -18.39 -2.01
CA PHE A 61 -6.11 -19.79 -2.27
C PHE A 61 -5.26 -20.52 -3.33
N LYS A 62 -4.01 -20.10 -3.57
CA LYS A 62 -3.07 -20.81 -4.46
C LYS A 62 -1.70 -21.00 -3.81
N LYS A 63 -1.62 -21.81 -2.76
CA LYS A 63 -0.33 -22.41 -2.37
C LYS A 63 -0.56 -23.85 -1.92
N VAL A 64 0.09 -24.77 -2.64
CA VAL A 64 0.30 -26.21 -2.37
C VAL A 64 -0.85 -27.16 -2.75
N LEU A 65 -0.87 -27.54 -4.03
CA LEU A 65 -1.42 -28.82 -4.50
C LEU A 65 -0.49 -29.38 -5.58
N LYS A 66 0.78 -29.62 -5.21
CA LYS A 66 1.68 -30.48 -6.00
C LYS A 66 2.90 -30.91 -5.19
N THR A 67 2.92 -32.15 -4.73
CA THR A 67 4.06 -33.08 -4.78
C THR A 67 3.59 -34.44 -4.26
N LYS A 68 3.26 -35.36 -5.18
CA LYS A 68 4.08 -36.51 -5.62
C LYS A 68 4.01 -37.67 -4.62
N ILE A 69 2.97 -38.49 -4.79
CA ILE A 69 2.85 -39.85 -4.25
C ILE A 69 3.93 -40.69 -4.92
N TRP A 70 4.81 -41.27 -4.11
CA TRP A 70 5.74 -42.33 -4.50
C TRP A 70 5.04 -43.67 -4.37
#